data_AF-A0A8C1ES19-F1
#
_entry.id   AF-A0A8C1ES19-F1
#
_cell.length_a   1.000
_cell.length_b   1.000
_cell.length_c   1.000
_cell.angle_alpha   90.00
_cell.angle_beta   90.00
_cell.angle_gamma   90.00
#
_symmetry.space_group_name_H-M   'P 1'
#
loop_
_entity.id
_entity.type
_entity.pdbx_description
1 polymer ?
#
loop_
_entity_poly.entity_id
_entity_poly.type
_entity_poly.pdbx_seq_one_letter_code
_entity_poly.pdbx_strand_id
1 'polypeptide(L)'
;MSNLLSETFTNAFAKVRLSSDRVLKRFFRLINSIMNFAVRVLQLFLVTLLYFSAVKTIYFPFFFELAVVPFMEVYNRSLCRPREVLVEIQQEYPDDTEHIFIPSCVVLTRCAGCCNDEMMECTPTVTYNITLEIKRVKPLRHQGDFFMSFVEHSECQCRSQCEPCCSRCSERRRKLFVQDPETCQCSCKNSEANCRSRQLELNERTCRCDQPRR
;
A
#
# COMPACT_ATOMS: atom_id res chain seq x y z
N MET A 1 90.81 -46.34 1.67
CA MET A 1 90.43 -45.40 0.57
C MET A 1 89.01 -44.83 0.73
N SER A 2 88.45 -44.70 1.95
CA SER A 2 87.05 -44.28 2.15
C SER A 2 86.89 -42.89 2.79
N ASN A 3 87.95 -42.30 3.36
CA ASN A 3 87.80 -41.11 4.22
C ASN A 3 88.15 -39.77 3.53
N LEU A 4 88.79 -39.78 2.36
CA LEU A 4 89.14 -38.55 1.64
C LEU A 4 88.03 -38.03 0.70
N LEU A 5 87.12 -38.91 0.27
CA LEU A 5 85.97 -38.55 -0.56
C LEU A 5 84.82 -37.95 0.27
N SER A 6 84.74 -38.25 1.56
CA SER A 6 83.69 -37.74 2.46
C SER A 6 83.88 -36.26 2.81
N GLU A 7 85.12 -35.81 3.08
CA GLU A 7 85.41 -34.42 3.45
C GLU A 7 85.36 -33.44 2.27
N THR A 8 85.65 -33.91 1.05
CA THR A 8 85.53 -33.10 -0.16
C THR A 8 84.08 -32.93 -0.60
N PHE A 9 83.25 -33.97 -0.42
CA PHE A 9 81.81 -33.88 -0.65
C PHE A 9 81.13 -32.95 0.37
N THR A 10 81.38 -33.09 1.68
CA THR A 10 80.74 -32.24 2.71
C THR A 10 81.05 -30.75 2.56
N ASN A 11 82.29 -30.40 2.18
CA ASN A 11 82.71 -29.01 1.97
C ASN A 11 82.11 -28.38 0.68
N ALA A 12 81.91 -29.16 -0.38
CA ALA A 12 81.22 -28.71 -1.59
C ALA A 12 79.72 -28.48 -1.35
N PHE A 13 79.06 -29.36 -0.60
CA PHE A 13 77.64 -29.20 -0.22
C PHE A 13 77.41 -28.01 0.71
N ALA A 14 78.35 -27.69 1.60
CA ALA A 14 78.27 -26.50 2.47
C ALA A 14 78.37 -25.17 1.70
N LYS A 15 79.24 -25.10 0.68
CA LYS A 15 79.41 -23.90 -0.18
C LYS A 15 78.22 -23.66 -1.12
N VAL A 16 77.55 -24.74 -1.56
CA VAL A 16 76.29 -24.68 -2.34
C VAL A 16 75.09 -24.29 -1.47
N ARG A 17 75.00 -24.79 -0.21
CA ARG A 17 73.95 -24.40 0.76
C ARG A 17 73.97 -22.91 1.13
N LEU A 18 75.15 -22.32 1.37
CA LEU A 18 75.32 -20.89 1.69
C LEU A 18 74.96 -19.93 0.54
N SER A 19 74.94 -20.44 -0.70
CA SER A 19 74.46 -19.72 -1.88
C SER A 19 72.93 -19.82 -2.02
N SER A 20 72.39 -21.04 -1.84
CA SER A 20 70.95 -21.31 -1.84
C SER A 20 70.19 -20.51 -0.76
N ASP A 21 70.74 -20.40 0.46
CA ASP A 21 70.12 -19.60 1.53
C ASP A 21 70.09 -18.10 1.21
N ARG A 22 71.08 -17.58 0.49
CA ARG A 22 71.11 -16.18 0.04
C ARG A 22 70.10 -15.91 -1.06
N VAL A 23 69.96 -16.85 -2.00
CA VAL A 23 68.93 -16.79 -3.06
C VAL A 23 67.54 -16.91 -2.45
N LEU A 24 67.34 -17.84 -1.50
CA LEU A 24 66.09 -18.04 -0.79
C LEU A 24 65.71 -16.81 0.05
N LYS A 25 66.66 -16.19 0.77
CA LYS A 25 66.43 -14.91 1.48
C LYS A 25 66.15 -13.73 0.55
N ARG A 26 66.66 -13.72 -0.68
CA ARG A 26 66.28 -12.73 -1.70
C ARG A 26 64.87 -12.99 -2.22
N PHE A 27 64.51 -14.25 -2.45
CA PHE A 27 63.19 -14.67 -2.89
C PHE A 27 62.11 -14.37 -1.84
N PHE A 28 62.35 -14.69 -0.56
CA PHE A 28 61.44 -14.34 0.54
C PHE A 28 61.28 -12.82 0.72
N ARG A 29 62.36 -12.04 0.54
CA ARG A 29 62.26 -10.57 0.54
C ARG A 29 61.42 -10.04 -0.63
N LEU A 30 61.54 -10.66 -1.81
CA LEU A 30 60.73 -10.32 -2.97
C LEU A 30 59.25 -10.65 -2.72
N ILE A 31 58.94 -11.84 -2.19
CA ILE A 31 57.58 -12.26 -1.83
C ILE A 31 56.99 -11.31 -0.78
N ASN A 32 57.74 -10.99 0.28
CA ASN A 32 57.27 -10.05 1.30
C ASN A 32 57.05 -8.65 0.73
N SER A 33 57.86 -8.22 -0.24
CA SER A 33 57.65 -6.96 -0.94
C SER A 33 56.39 -6.96 -1.81
N ILE A 34 56.12 -8.07 -2.51
CA ILE A 34 54.92 -8.24 -3.34
C ILE A 34 53.67 -8.32 -2.46
N MET A 35 53.73 -9.07 -1.36
CA MET A 35 52.65 -9.19 -0.39
C MET A 35 52.34 -7.84 0.26
N ASN A 36 53.35 -7.05 0.65
CA ASN A 36 53.15 -5.69 1.15
C ASN A 36 52.55 -4.76 0.10
N PHE A 37 52.95 -4.88 -1.17
CA PHE A 37 52.36 -4.11 -2.26
C PHE A 37 50.87 -4.47 -2.46
N ALA A 38 50.55 -5.76 -2.47
CA ALA A 38 49.17 -6.24 -2.58
C ALA A 38 48.29 -5.75 -1.42
N VAL A 39 48.81 -5.78 -0.18
CA VAL A 39 48.11 -5.25 1.00
C VAL A 39 47.84 -3.75 0.86
N ARG A 40 48.81 -2.97 0.36
CA ARG A 40 48.59 -1.52 0.13
C ARG A 40 47.57 -1.24 -0.97
N VAL A 41 47.58 -2.02 -2.05
CA VAL A 41 46.57 -1.91 -3.11
C VAL A 41 45.18 -2.26 -2.59
N LEU A 42 45.06 -3.31 -1.78
CA LEU A 42 43.80 -3.70 -1.14
C LEU A 42 43.32 -2.61 -0.17
N GLN A 43 44.22 -2.02 0.62
CA GLN A 43 43.89 -0.90 1.51
C GLN A 43 43.40 0.31 0.71
N LEU A 44 44.07 0.68 -0.39
CA LEU A 44 43.64 1.76 -1.26
C LEU A 44 42.25 1.49 -1.85
N PHE A 45 41.99 0.26 -2.30
CA PHE A 45 40.69 -0.15 -2.83
C PHE A 45 39.58 -0.10 -1.76
N LEU A 46 39.87 -0.53 -0.53
CA LEU A 46 38.91 -0.42 0.57
C LEU A 46 38.61 1.05 0.92
N VAL A 47 39.63 1.91 0.94
CA VAL A 47 39.46 3.35 1.20
C VAL A 47 38.63 4.01 0.10
N THR A 48 38.84 3.67 -1.17
CA THR A 48 38.01 4.21 -2.26
C THR A 48 36.57 3.73 -2.17
N LEU A 49 36.32 2.45 -1.87
CA LEU A 49 34.96 1.94 -1.64
C LEU A 49 34.26 2.66 -0.49
N LEU A 50 34.96 2.88 0.63
CA LEU A 50 34.44 3.63 1.77
C LEU A 50 34.13 5.09 1.39
N TYR A 51 35.01 5.74 0.64
CA TYR A 51 34.78 7.10 0.12
C TYR A 51 33.54 7.17 -0.80
N PHE A 52 33.41 6.25 -1.75
CA PHE A 52 32.24 6.18 -2.63
C PHE A 52 30.93 5.91 -1.85
N SER A 53 30.98 5.08 -0.81
CA SER A 53 29.82 4.83 0.05
C SER A 53 29.40 6.09 0.84
N ALA A 54 30.36 6.86 1.35
CA ALA A 54 30.11 8.12 2.05
C ALA A 54 29.54 9.19 1.11
N VAL A 55 30.13 9.35 -0.08
CA VAL A 55 29.68 10.31 -1.10
C VAL A 55 28.28 9.98 -1.60
N LYS A 56 27.96 8.70 -1.84
CA LYS A 56 26.61 8.26 -2.24
C LYS A 56 25.57 8.60 -1.18
N THR A 57 25.91 8.46 0.10
CA THR A 57 25.02 8.79 1.22
C THR A 57 24.77 10.29 1.38
N ILE A 58 25.68 11.15 0.90
CA ILE A 58 25.56 12.62 0.98
C ILE A 58 24.92 13.21 -0.30
N TYR A 59 25.11 12.59 -1.47
CA TYR A 59 24.45 13.00 -2.71
C TYR A 59 22.98 12.58 -2.79
N PHE A 60 22.64 11.39 -2.28
CA PHE A 60 21.26 10.90 -2.25
C PHE A 60 20.28 11.84 -1.53
N PRO A 61 20.56 12.41 -0.34
CA PRO A 61 19.61 13.27 0.36
C PRO A 61 19.35 14.60 -0.35
N PHE A 62 20.27 15.09 -1.19
CA PHE A 62 20.14 16.40 -1.85
C PHE A 62 19.31 16.34 -3.16
N PHE A 63 19.24 15.19 -3.84
CA PHE A 63 18.47 15.04 -5.07
C PHE A 63 16.98 14.74 -4.83
N PHE A 64 16.57 14.47 -3.58
CA PHE A 64 15.20 14.08 -3.23
C PHE A 64 14.24 15.24 -2.97
N GLU A 65 14.68 16.50 -3.01
CA GLU A 65 13.80 17.64 -2.69
C GLU A 65 12.65 17.88 -3.69
N LEU A 66 12.61 17.21 -4.84
CA LEU A 66 11.52 17.31 -5.82
C LEU A 66 11.17 15.95 -6.47
N ALA A 67 11.17 14.85 -5.71
CA ALA A 67 10.73 13.56 -6.22
C ALA A 67 9.20 13.56 -6.44
N VAL A 68 8.76 13.99 -7.63
CA VAL A 68 7.36 13.86 -8.06
C VAL A 68 7.04 12.38 -8.21
N VAL A 69 6.04 11.91 -7.47
CA VAL A 69 5.53 10.54 -7.60
C VAL A 69 4.86 10.40 -8.98
N PRO A 70 5.30 9.45 -9.84
CA PRO A 70 4.76 9.31 -11.19
C PRO A 70 3.28 8.92 -11.16
N PHE A 71 2.53 9.36 -12.18
CA PHE A 71 1.08 9.13 -12.28
C PHE A 71 0.67 7.67 -12.09
N MET A 72 1.35 6.73 -12.77
CA MET A 72 1.01 5.30 -12.67
C MET A 72 1.20 4.75 -11.26
N GLU A 73 2.15 5.30 -10.50
CA GLU A 73 2.34 4.93 -9.10
C GLU A 73 1.24 5.49 -8.21
N VAL A 74 0.86 6.76 -8.40
CA VAL A 74 -0.29 7.35 -7.70
C VAL A 74 -1.55 6.55 -7.98
N TYR A 75 -1.84 6.27 -9.26
CA TYR A 75 -2.99 5.50 -9.72
C TYR A 75 -3.03 4.12 -9.07
N ASN A 76 -1.96 3.32 -9.20
CA ASN A 76 -1.90 1.97 -8.65
C ASN A 76 -2.00 1.96 -7.11
N ARG A 77 -1.44 2.98 -6.45
CA ARG A 77 -1.54 3.13 -5.00
C ARG A 77 -2.92 3.62 -4.55
N SER A 78 -3.71 4.28 -5.40
CA SER A 78 -5.04 4.80 -5.05
C SER A 78 -6.20 3.87 -5.44
N LEU A 79 -5.97 2.82 -6.25
CA LEU A 79 -7.00 1.86 -6.67
C LEU A 79 -7.82 1.27 -5.50
N CYS A 80 -9.13 1.10 -5.71
CA CYS A 80 -10.05 0.41 -4.81
C CYS A 80 -9.58 -1.02 -4.51
N ARG A 81 -9.23 -1.30 -3.25
CA ARG A 81 -8.80 -2.62 -2.77
C ARG A 81 -8.95 -2.75 -1.25
N PRO A 82 -8.84 -3.95 -0.67
CA PRO A 82 -8.72 -4.13 0.77
C PRO A 82 -7.47 -3.43 1.33
N ARG A 83 -7.64 -2.64 2.38
CA ARG A 83 -6.57 -1.90 3.07
C ARG A 83 -6.82 -1.88 4.57
N GLU A 84 -5.74 -1.83 5.34
CA GLU A 84 -5.78 -1.57 6.76
C GLU A 84 -6.24 -0.12 7.01
N VAL A 85 -7.31 0.03 7.77
CA VAL A 85 -7.85 1.32 8.20
C VAL A 85 -8.14 1.28 9.70
N LEU A 86 -8.05 2.45 10.34
CA LEU A 86 -8.45 2.60 11.74
C LEU A 86 -9.96 2.83 11.80
N VAL A 87 -10.66 1.93 12.47
CA VAL A 87 -12.11 2.00 12.68
C VAL A 87 -12.37 2.25 14.16
N GLU A 88 -13.15 3.29 14.45
CA GLU A 88 -13.58 3.61 15.81
C GLU A 88 -14.64 2.61 16.28
N ILE A 89 -14.42 2.01 17.45
CA ILE A 89 -15.30 0.93 17.96
C ILE A 89 -16.71 1.46 18.25
N GLN A 90 -16.83 2.72 18.70
CA GLN A 90 -18.12 3.35 19.00
C GLN A 90 -19.02 3.56 17.77
N GLN A 91 -18.43 3.72 16.58
CA GLN A 91 -19.20 3.89 15.34
C GLN A 91 -19.80 2.55 14.87
N GLU A 92 -19.11 1.44 15.10
CA GLU A 92 -19.58 0.09 14.77
C GLU A 92 -20.62 -0.43 15.79
N TYR A 93 -20.49 0.00 17.05
CA TYR A 93 -21.34 -0.41 18.16
C TYR A 93 -21.98 0.80 18.87
N PRO A 94 -22.91 1.52 18.22
CA PRO A 94 -23.52 2.72 18.79
C PRO A 94 -24.38 2.43 20.02
N ASP A 95 -24.86 1.19 20.19
CA ASP A 95 -25.71 0.81 21.33
C ASP A 95 -24.94 0.75 22.67
N ASP A 96 -23.60 0.60 22.63
CA ASP A 96 -22.74 0.45 23.81
C ASP A 96 -22.17 1.80 24.30
N THR A 97 -23.04 2.78 24.54
CA THR A 97 -22.65 4.15 24.96
C THR A 97 -22.11 4.27 26.39
N GLU A 98 -22.38 3.29 27.27
CA GLU A 98 -22.00 3.36 28.69
C GLU A 98 -20.53 3.00 28.98
N HIS A 99 -19.77 2.59 27.96
CA HIS A 99 -18.45 1.98 28.15
C HIS A 99 -17.38 2.69 27.34
N ILE A 100 -16.19 2.72 27.93
CA ILE A 100 -14.97 3.18 27.28
C ILE A 100 -14.23 1.93 26.79
N PHE A 101 -13.92 1.88 25.50
CA PHE A 101 -13.14 0.81 24.90
C PHE A 101 -11.66 1.16 24.88
N ILE A 102 -10.80 0.19 25.23
CA ILE A 102 -9.35 0.30 25.15
C ILE A 102 -8.83 -0.88 24.30
N PRO A 103 -8.28 -0.62 23.09
CA PRO A 103 -8.18 0.69 22.42
C PRO A 103 -9.55 1.24 21.99
N SER A 104 -9.62 2.54 21.67
CA SER A 104 -10.85 3.17 21.16
C SER A 104 -11.08 2.93 19.66
N CYS A 105 -10.02 2.57 18.93
CA CYS A 105 -10.06 2.18 17.53
C CYS A 105 -9.24 0.91 17.30
N VAL A 106 -9.60 0.17 16.26
CA VAL A 106 -8.94 -1.07 15.84
C VAL A 106 -8.52 -0.98 14.38
N VAL A 107 -7.44 -1.67 14.03
CA VAL A 107 -7.01 -1.82 12.63
C VAL A 107 -7.83 -2.95 12.02
N LEU A 108 -8.60 -2.63 10.97
CA LEU A 108 -9.38 -3.59 10.21
C LEU A 108 -9.07 -3.46 8.72
N THR A 109 -9.17 -4.58 8.02
CA THR A 109 -9.13 -4.60 6.56
C THR A 109 -10.48 -4.17 6.01
N ARG A 110 -10.55 -2.98 5.41
CA ARG A 110 -11.77 -2.44 4.75
C ARG A 110 -11.47 -2.05 3.31
N CYS A 111 -12.52 -1.89 2.53
CA CYS A 111 -12.40 -1.40 1.16
C CYS A 111 -12.07 0.08 1.18
N ALA A 112 -10.95 0.45 0.55
CA ALA A 112 -10.51 1.83 0.46
C ALA A 112 -9.73 2.08 -0.83
N GLY A 113 -9.77 3.34 -1.28
CA GLY A 113 -9.24 3.78 -2.56
C GLY A 113 -10.29 4.54 -3.35
N CYS A 114 -9.96 4.87 -4.59
CA CYS A 114 -10.84 5.57 -5.51
C CYS A 114 -11.21 4.69 -6.70
N CYS A 115 -12.36 5.04 -7.30
CA CYS A 115 -12.83 4.56 -8.59
C CYS A 115 -12.57 5.64 -9.64
N ASN A 116 -12.59 5.26 -10.93
CA ASN A 116 -12.33 6.20 -12.03
C ASN A 116 -13.48 7.20 -12.25
N ASP A 117 -14.70 6.83 -11.87
CA ASP A 117 -15.91 7.63 -12.02
C ASP A 117 -16.45 8.01 -10.64
N GLU A 118 -16.84 9.27 -10.46
CA GLU A 118 -17.43 9.80 -9.24
C GLU A 118 -18.79 9.16 -8.93
N MET A 119 -19.45 8.59 -9.95
CA MET A 119 -20.70 7.83 -9.79
C MET A 119 -20.48 6.40 -9.29
N MET A 120 -19.22 5.97 -9.15
CA MET A 120 -18.84 4.65 -8.62
C MET A 120 -18.30 4.75 -7.20
N GLU A 121 -18.68 3.79 -6.37
CA GLU A 121 -18.23 3.64 -5.00
C GLU A 121 -17.46 2.33 -4.81
N CYS A 122 -16.38 2.40 -4.03
CA CYS A 122 -15.56 1.24 -3.68
C CYS A 122 -16.26 0.44 -2.58
N THR A 123 -16.91 -0.66 -2.96
CA THR A 123 -17.74 -1.47 -2.05
C THR A 123 -17.19 -2.89 -1.91
N PRO A 124 -17.42 -3.55 -0.75
CA PRO A 124 -17.00 -4.94 -0.57
C PRO A 124 -17.83 -5.90 -1.42
N THR A 125 -17.15 -6.88 -2.02
CA THR A 125 -17.80 -8.01 -2.69
C THR A 125 -17.86 -9.24 -1.78
N VAL A 126 -16.84 -9.42 -0.93
CA VAL A 126 -16.74 -10.52 0.02
C VAL A 126 -16.27 -9.99 1.37
N THR A 127 -16.95 -10.42 2.43
CA THR A 127 -16.67 -10.04 3.81
C THR A 127 -16.61 -11.26 4.73
N TYR A 128 -15.89 -11.12 5.83
CA TYR A 128 -15.82 -12.12 6.89
C TYR A 128 -15.71 -11.44 8.26
N ASN A 129 -16.05 -12.18 9.31
CA ASN A 129 -15.97 -11.67 10.67
C ASN A 129 -14.67 -12.11 11.33
N ILE A 130 -14.03 -11.20 12.05
CA ILE A 130 -12.96 -11.49 12.99
C ILE A 130 -13.43 -11.22 14.41
N THR A 131 -12.70 -11.74 15.39
CA THR A 131 -12.96 -11.48 16.80
C THR A 131 -11.70 -10.90 17.43
N LEU A 132 -11.84 -9.73 18.04
CA LEU A 132 -10.76 -9.02 18.70
C LEU A 132 -11.00 -8.95 20.21
N GLU A 133 -9.93 -9.02 20.97
CA GLU A 133 -9.94 -8.81 22.41
C GLU A 133 -9.79 -7.32 22.71
N ILE A 134 -10.79 -6.75 23.37
CA ILE A 134 -10.89 -5.32 23.68
C ILE A 134 -11.18 -5.17 25.16
N LYS A 135 -10.55 -4.21 25.81
CA LYS A 135 -10.87 -3.87 27.20
C LYS A 135 -12.09 -2.97 27.25
N ARG A 136 -13.09 -3.41 28.01
CA ARG A 136 -14.32 -2.65 28.23
C ARG A 136 -14.30 -2.07 29.64
N VAL A 137 -14.24 -0.76 29.76
CA VAL A 137 -14.14 -0.04 31.04
C VAL A 137 -15.43 0.72 31.33
N LYS A 138 -16.04 0.46 32.48
CA LYS A 138 -17.07 1.34 33.04
C LYS A 138 -16.41 2.31 34.02
N PRO A 139 -16.71 3.63 33.99
CA PRO A 139 -16.08 4.63 34.86
C PRO A 139 -16.16 4.34 36.37
N LEU A 140 -17.07 3.45 36.80
CA LEU A 140 -17.34 3.13 38.21
C LEU A 140 -17.36 1.61 38.52
N ARG A 141 -16.93 0.73 37.59
CA ARG A 141 -16.92 -0.73 37.79
C ARG A 141 -15.63 -1.36 37.26
N HIS A 142 -15.41 -2.64 37.60
CA HIS A 142 -14.26 -3.42 37.17
C HIS A 142 -14.08 -3.45 35.65
N GLN A 143 -12.81 -3.44 35.24
CA GLN A 143 -12.35 -3.65 33.87
C GLN A 143 -12.33 -5.15 33.57
N GLY A 144 -12.65 -5.53 32.34
CA GLY A 144 -12.55 -6.91 31.86
C GLY A 144 -12.17 -6.96 30.39
N ASP A 145 -11.50 -8.03 30.02
CA ASP A 145 -11.24 -8.37 28.63
C ASP A 145 -12.54 -8.89 28.00
N PHE A 146 -12.87 -8.36 26.83
CA PHE A 146 -14.12 -8.64 26.15
C PHE A 146 -13.84 -8.95 24.68
N PHE A 147 -14.49 -9.99 24.15
CA PHE A 147 -14.37 -10.36 22.75
C PHE A 147 -15.44 -9.66 21.93
N MET A 148 -15.03 -8.84 20.97
CA MET A 148 -15.92 -8.14 20.04
C MET A 148 -15.68 -8.66 18.63
N SER A 149 -16.75 -8.83 17.86
CA SER A 149 -16.62 -9.24 16.46
C SER A 149 -16.56 -8.01 15.56
N PHE A 150 -15.80 -8.05 14.47
CA PHE A 150 -15.76 -6.98 13.50
C PHE A 150 -15.79 -7.55 12.09
N VAL A 151 -16.38 -6.82 11.16
CA VAL A 151 -16.40 -7.18 9.74
C VAL A 151 -15.10 -6.70 9.07
N GLU A 152 -14.44 -7.60 8.35
CA GLU A 152 -13.34 -7.31 7.42
C GLU A 152 -13.76 -7.62 5.98
N HIS A 153 -13.12 -6.95 5.02
CA HIS A 153 -13.38 -7.10 3.59
C HIS A 153 -12.20 -7.83 2.94
N SER A 154 -12.44 -9.00 2.34
CA SER A 154 -11.39 -9.74 1.61
C SER A 154 -11.29 -9.32 0.14
N GLU A 155 -12.38 -8.81 -0.43
CA GLU A 155 -12.45 -8.40 -1.83
C GLU A 155 -13.29 -7.13 -2.01
N CYS A 156 -12.89 -6.27 -2.94
CA CYS A 156 -13.49 -4.97 -3.18
C CYS A 156 -13.67 -4.71 -4.68
N GLN A 157 -14.74 -3.99 -5.04
CA GLN A 157 -15.01 -3.61 -6.42
C GLN A 157 -15.66 -2.23 -6.49
N CYS A 158 -15.34 -1.49 -7.56
CA CYS A 158 -16.06 -0.29 -7.93
C CYS A 158 -17.44 -0.66 -8.48
N ARG A 159 -18.50 -0.25 -7.79
CA ARG A 159 -19.90 -0.43 -8.21
C ARG A 159 -20.55 0.93 -8.35
N SER A 160 -21.46 1.08 -9.32
CA SER A 160 -22.23 2.32 -9.46
C SER A 160 -23.12 2.51 -8.23
N GLN A 161 -23.10 3.69 -7.62
CA GLN A 161 -24.02 4.04 -6.52
C GLN A 161 -25.49 3.97 -6.94
N CYS A 162 -25.71 4.10 -8.24
CA CYS A 162 -27.02 4.01 -8.87
C CYS A 162 -27.11 2.62 -9.51
N GLU A 163 -27.61 1.64 -8.77
CA GLU A 163 -28.11 0.40 -9.38
C GLU A 163 -29.59 0.28 -9.01
N PRO A 164 -30.50 0.64 -9.93
CA PRO A 164 -30.28 0.94 -11.35
C PRO A 164 -29.88 2.40 -11.61
N CYS A 165 -28.90 2.64 -12.49
CA CYS A 165 -28.63 3.96 -13.07
C CYS A 165 -29.84 4.41 -13.90
N CYS A 166 -30.82 5.03 -13.27
CA CYS A 166 -31.99 5.50 -13.98
C CYS A 166 -31.57 6.61 -14.96
N SER A 167 -31.78 6.42 -16.26
CA SER A 167 -31.74 7.54 -17.19
C SER A 167 -32.77 8.57 -16.72
N ARG A 168 -32.36 9.84 -16.61
CA ARG A 168 -33.26 10.92 -16.19
C ARG A 168 -34.48 10.96 -17.11
N CYS A 169 -35.68 11.08 -16.55
CA CYS A 169 -36.90 11.29 -17.35
C CYS A 169 -36.68 12.45 -18.35
N SER A 170 -37.16 12.28 -19.59
CA SER A 170 -36.92 13.17 -20.74
C SER A 170 -36.59 14.62 -20.37
N GLU A 171 -35.40 15.09 -20.76
CA GLU A 171 -34.86 16.40 -20.36
C GLU A 171 -35.77 17.59 -20.68
N ARG A 172 -36.62 17.47 -21.72
CA ARG A 172 -37.50 18.55 -22.16
C ARG A 172 -38.47 19.04 -21.07
N ARG A 173 -38.76 18.26 -20.01
CA ARG A 173 -39.81 18.60 -19.03
C ARG A 173 -39.54 18.14 -17.59
N ARG A 174 -38.29 18.20 -17.13
CA ARG A 174 -37.84 17.79 -15.77
C ARG A 174 -38.70 18.30 -14.59
N LYS A 175 -39.43 19.41 -14.74
CA LYS A 175 -40.28 19.99 -13.67
C LYS A 175 -41.61 19.25 -13.44
N LEU A 176 -42.09 18.48 -14.42
CA LEU A 176 -43.42 17.85 -14.41
C LEU A 176 -43.39 16.35 -14.11
N PHE A 177 -42.21 15.74 -14.13
CA PHE A 177 -42.01 14.32 -13.88
C PHE A 177 -41.33 14.10 -12.53
N VAL A 178 -41.74 13.04 -11.85
CA VAL A 178 -41.09 12.50 -10.65
C VAL A 178 -40.55 11.12 -11.01
N GLN A 179 -39.32 10.82 -10.61
CA GLN A 179 -38.70 9.52 -10.85
C GLN A 179 -38.60 8.77 -9.54
N ASP A 180 -39.04 7.51 -9.55
CA ASP A 180 -38.82 6.58 -8.46
C ASP A 180 -37.33 6.16 -8.43
N PRO A 181 -36.62 6.34 -7.30
CA PRO A 181 -35.20 6.02 -7.18
C PRO A 181 -34.90 4.52 -7.20
N GLU A 182 -35.86 3.65 -6.86
CA GLU A 182 -35.65 2.20 -6.81
C GLU A 182 -36.06 1.53 -8.13
N THR A 183 -37.18 1.95 -8.73
CA THR A 183 -37.74 1.32 -9.95
C THR A 183 -37.40 2.07 -11.24
N CYS A 184 -36.79 3.25 -11.15
CA CYS A 184 -36.57 4.16 -12.26
C CYS A 184 -37.84 4.63 -13.00
N GLN A 185 -39.03 4.34 -12.48
CA GLN A 185 -40.28 4.67 -13.14
C GLN A 185 -40.51 6.18 -13.13
N CYS A 186 -40.77 6.75 -14.31
CA CYS A 186 -41.14 8.14 -14.48
C CYS A 186 -42.66 8.28 -14.36
N SER A 187 -43.13 9.05 -13.38
CA SER A 187 -44.56 9.37 -13.18
C SER A 187 -44.81 10.87 -13.24
N CYS A 188 -46.07 11.25 -13.48
CA CYS A 188 -46.46 12.66 -13.48
C CYS A 188 -46.58 13.22 -12.06
N LYS A 189 -46.05 14.43 -11.85
CA LYS A 189 -46.21 15.15 -10.58
C LYS A 189 -47.68 15.49 -10.28
N ASN A 190 -48.46 15.80 -11.32
CA ASN A 190 -49.89 16.01 -11.19
C ASN A 190 -50.63 14.69 -11.35
N SER A 191 -51.60 14.44 -10.45
CA SER A 191 -52.56 13.34 -10.59
C SER A 191 -53.78 13.77 -11.41
N GLU A 192 -54.53 12.80 -11.93
CA GLU A 192 -55.81 13.07 -12.60
C GLU A 192 -56.76 13.90 -11.72
N ALA A 193 -56.85 13.58 -10.43
CA ALA A 193 -57.69 14.32 -9.48
C ALA A 193 -57.30 15.81 -9.39
N ASN A 194 -56.00 16.11 -9.43
CA ASN A 194 -55.49 17.48 -9.42
C ASN A 194 -55.93 18.26 -10.67
N CYS A 195 -55.82 17.66 -11.86
CA CYS A 195 -56.30 18.29 -13.10
C CYS A 195 -57.83 18.42 -13.12
N ARG A 196 -58.58 17.40 -12.67
CA ARG A 196 -60.05 17.41 -12.63
C ARG A 196 -60.61 18.50 -11.72
N SER A 197 -59.95 18.80 -10.60
CA SER A 197 -60.31 19.94 -9.73
C SER A 197 -60.31 21.29 -10.45
N ARG A 198 -59.56 21.38 -11.56
CA ARG A 198 -59.43 22.57 -12.41
C ARG A 198 -60.21 22.46 -13.72
N GLN A 199 -61.07 21.44 -13.86
CA GLN A 199 -61.82 21.14 -15.09
C GLN A 199 -60.91 20.86 -16.29
N LEU A 200 -59.74 20.27 -16.05
CA LEU A 200 -58.74 19.91 -17.05
C LEU A 200 -58.49 18.39 -17.02
N GLU A 201 -57.95 17.85 -18.11
CA GLU A 201 -57.55 16.45 -18.23
C GLU A 201 -56.03 16.31 -18.18
N LEU A 202 -55.54 15.31 -17.44
CA LEU A 202 -54.11 15.03 -17.39
C LEU A 202 -53.65 14.37 -18.69
N ASN A 203 -52.69 14.99 -19.35
CA ASN A 203 -52.00 14.39 -20.48
C ASN A 203 -50.79 13.61 -19.97
N GLU A 204 -50.93 12.29 -19.85
CA GLU A 204 -49.91 11.39 -19.29
C GLU A 204 -48.57 11.45 -20.04
N ARG A 205 -48.58 11.78 -21.34
CA ARG A 205 -47.34 11.90 -22.15
C ARG A 205 -46.56 13.18 -21.85
N THR A 206 -47.25 14.23 -21.41
CA THR A 206 -46.64 15.56 -21.19
C THR A 206 -46.65 16.00 -19.73
N CYS A 207 -47.39 15.28 -18.88
CA CYS A 207 -47.71 15.59 -17.49
C CYS A 207 -48.30 17.00 -17.29
N ARG A 208 -49.05 17.49 -18.30
CA ARG A 208 -49.77 18.76 -18.26
C ARG A 208 -51.26 18.51 -18.06
N CYS A 209 -51.93 19.45 -17.39
CA CYS A 209 -53.38 19.50 -17.38
C CYS A 209 -53.81 20.31 -18.61
N ASP A 210 -54.34 19.63 -19.63
CA ASP A 210 -54.78 20.22 -20.88
C ASP A 210 -56.32 20.34 -20.88
N GLN A 211 -56.89 21.17 -21.76
CA GLN A 211 -58.34 21.21 -21.94
C GLN A 211 -58.84 19.88 -22.54
N PRO A 212 -60.05 19.43 -22.15
CA PRO A 212 -60.66 18.24 -22.74
C PRO A 212 -60.74 18.40 -24.26
N ARG A 213 -60.24 17.42 -25.01
CA ARG A 213 -60.40 17.42 -26.46
C ARG A 213 -61.87 17.14 -26.76
N ARG A 214 -62.56 18.11 -27.36
CA ARG A 214 -63.93 17.94 -27.88
C ARG A 214 -63.98 16.89 -28.97
#